data_AF-A0A964VKR9-F1
#
_entry.id   AF-A0A964VKR9-F1
#
_cell.length_a   1.000
_cell.length_b   1.000
_cell.length_c   1.000
_cell.angle_alpha   90.00
_cell.angle_beta   90.00
_cell.angle_gamma   90.00
#
_symmetry.space_group_name_H-M   'P 1'
#
loop_
_entity.id
_entity.type
_entity.pdbx_description
1 polymer ?
#
loop_
_entity_poly.entity_id
_entity_poly.type
_entity_poly.pdbx_seq_one_letter_code
_entity_poly.pdbx_strand_id
1 'polypeptide(L)'
;MNYLKGFSWMLLMAVLAGCASEKTKSTEFYAPKFTAADMAQLKKRPSKPPFAREEGEDEICEVLIRRFAQDSSSALKSAPGLIFVGLTQSRSDPTATFLKRFGGGKLRVLPASFGTYSPEHMVVEQQTGKRGVLLVIERVDWLDYDHVRVSCTWFAEESKGLEFLYPLTRKSGQWSVR
;
A
#
# COMPACT_ATOMS: atom_id res chain seq x y z
N MET A 1 30.83 8.06 -29.69
CA MET A 1 29.95 7.04 -29.09
C MET A 1 29.08 7.71 -28.06
N ASN A 2 27.80 7.93 -28.35
CA ASN A 2 26.79 8.39 -27.40
C ASN A 2 25.41 8.05 -27.98
N TYR A 3 24.85 6.92 -27.56
CA TYR A 3 23.43 6.62 -27.76
C TYR A 3 22.89 6.02 -26.46
N LEU A 4 21.59 6.28 -26.24
CA LEU A 4 20.72 5.82 -25.14
C LEU A 4 20.52 6.81 -23.99
N LYS A 5 19.93 7.96 -24.33
CA LYS A 5 18.85 8.54 -23.52
C LYS A 5 17.52 8.14 -24.15
N GLY A 6 16.60 7.64 -23.33
CA GLY A 6 15.21 7.41 -23.72
C GLY A 6 14.85 5.94 -23.90
N PHE A 7 14.83 5.17 -22.81
CA PHE A 7 14.03 3.95 -22.77
C PHE A 7 12.73 4.20 -22.02
N SER A 8 11.66 3.83 -22.71
CA SER A 8 10.31 4.36 -22.64
C SER A 8 9.53 3.84 -21.43
N TRP A 9 8.90 4.77 -20.70
CA TRP A 9 7.81 4.49 -19.75
C TRP A 9 6.62 3.73 -20.38
N MET A 10 6.55 3.62 -21.71
CA MET A 10 5.48 2.90 -22.40
C MET A 10 5.55 1.38 -22.25
N LEU A 11 6.71 0.79 -21.91
CA LEU A 11 6.78 -0.67 -21.77
C LEU A 11 6.07 -1.17 -20.50
N LEU A 12 5.94 -0.33 -19.47
CA LEU A 12 5.18 -0.66 -18.26
C LEU A 12 3.65 -0.56 -18.49
N MET A 13 3.22 0.28 -19.43
CA MET A 13 1.81 0.40 -19.83
C MET A 13 1.37 -0.73 -20.78
N ALA A 14 2.29 -1.26 -21.60
CA ALA A 14 1.97 -2.31 -22.55
C ALA A 14 1.66 -3.67 -21.88
N VAL A 15 2.24 -3.96 -20.71
CA VAL A 15 1.97 -5.21 -19.97
C VAL A 15 0.57 -5.22 -19.33
N LEU A 16 -0.07 -4.05 -19.15
CA LEU A 16 -1.43 -3.95 -18.58
C LEU A 16 -2.55 -4.00 -19.64
N ALA A 17 -2.25 -3.85 -20.92
CA ALA A 17 -3.25 -3.87 -22.00
C ALA A 17 -3.52 -5.28 -22.58
N GLY A 18 -2.72 -6.28 -22.20
CA GLY A 18 -2.69 -7.61 -22.83
C GLY A 18 -3.17 -8.79 -21.97
N CYS A 19 -4.12 -8.58 -21.06
CA CYS A 19 -4.74 -9.68 -20.28
C CYS A 19 -6.26 -9.53 -20.27
N ALA A 20 -6.85 -9.57 -21.47
CA ALA A 20 -8.28 -9.82 -21.61
C ALA A 20 -8.51 -11.34 -21.67
N SER A 21 -9.46 -11.80 -20.87
CA SER A 21 -10.09 -13.12 -20.88
C SER A 21 -9.28 -14.28 -20.28
N GLU A 22 -9.27 -14.34 -18.94
CA GLU A 22 -9.37 -15.62 -18.23
C GLU A 22 -10.25 -15.43 -17.00
N LYS A 23 -11.27 -16.28 -16.87
CA LYS A 23 -12.29 -16.25 -15.82
C LYS A 23 -11.63 -16.23 -14.43
N THR A 24 -11.59 -15.05 -13.83
CA THR A 24 -11.12 -14.84 -12.46
C THR A 24 -12.08 -15.55 -11.51
N LYS A 25 -11.60 -16.62 -10.86
CA LYS A 25 -12.17 -17.06 -9.58
C LYS A 25 -12.15 -15.84 -8.66
N SER A 26 -13.30 -15.49 -8.12
CA SER A 26 -13.48 -14.36 -7.22
C SER A 26 -12.49 -14.47 -6.06
N THR A 27 -11.48 -13.60 -6.09
CA THR A 27 -10.57 -13.36 -4.98
C THR A 27 -11.43 -13.01 -3.76
N GLU A 28 -11.27 -13.75 -2.66
CA GLU A 28 -11.96 -13.45 -1.42
C GLU A 28 -11.47 -12.10 -0.90
N PHE A 29 -12.34 -11.08 -1.01
CA PHE A 29 -12.15 -9.79 -0.40
C PHE A 29 -12.14 -9.96 1.12
N TYR A 30 -10.97 -9.86 1.75
CA TYR A 30 -10.91 -9.62 3.19
C TYR A 30 -11.18 -8.13 3.45
N ALA A 31 -12.46 -7.77 3.41
CA ALA A 31 -12.95 -6.47 3.86
C ALA A 31 -13.70 -6.68 5.18
N PRO A 32 -13.14 -6.30 6.34
CA PRO A 32 -13.94 -6.19 7.54
C PRO A 32 -15.04 -5.14 7.24
N LYS A 33 -16.29 -5.60 7.17
CA LYS A 33 -17.41 -4.76 6.75
C LYS A 33 -17.69 -3.72 7.85
N PHE A 34 -17.65 -2.43 7.49
CA PHE A 34 -18.29 -1.41 8.32
C PHE A 34 -19.76 -1.79 8.48
N THR A 35 -20.21 -1.96 9.72
CA THR A 35 -21.60 -2.30 10.01
C THR A 35 -22.47 -1.05 9.84
N ALA A 36 -23.78 -1.25 9.65
CA ALA A 36 -24.74 -0.14 9.64
C ALA A 36 -24.70 0.67 10.95
N ALA A 37 -24.33 0.04 12.08
CA ALA A 37 -24.13 0.69 13.36
C ALA A 37 -22.92 1.64 13.35
N ASP A 38 -21.81 1.23 12.71
CA ASP A 38 -20.64 2.09 12.54
C ASP A 38 -21.02 3.33 11.70
N MET A 39 -21.75 3.13 10.60
CA MET A 39 -22.21 4.22 9.73
C MET A 39 -23.16 5.21 10.44
N ALA A 40 -23.99 4.73 11.37
CA ALA A 40 -24.91 5.57 12.14
C ALA A 40 -24.19 6.45 13.17
N GLN A 41 -23.05 6.00 13.71
CA GLN A 41 -22.24 6.78 14.66
C GLN A 41 -21.48 7.93 14.00
N LEU A 42 -21.07 7.78 12.74
CA LEU A 42 -20.36 8.83 11.97
C LEU A 42 -21.16 10.15 11.88
N LYS A 43 -22.50 10.10 11.85
CA LYS A 43 -23.37 11.27 11.69
C LYS A 43 -23.40 12.23 12.89
N LYS A 44 -22.87 11.84 14.06
CA LYS A 44 -23.03 12.60 15.33
C LYS A 44 -21.82 13.43 15.74
N ARG A 45 -20.73 13.45 14.98
CA ARG A 45 -19.44 14.03 15.41
C ARG A 45 -19.16 15.41 14.78
N PRO A 46 -18.34 16.25 15.42
CA PRO A 46 -18.05 17.63 15.00
C PRO A 46 -17.53 17.74 13.56
N SER A 47 -17.48 18.97 13.00
CA SER A 47 -17.21 19.25 11.57
C SER A 47 -15.77 19.65 11.22
N LYS A 48 -14.82 19.68 12.18
CA LYS A 48 -13.40 19.90 11.90
C LYS A 48 -12.44 18.93 12.62
N PRO A 49 -11.43 18.34 11.94
CA PRO A 49 -10.43 17.50 12.59
C PRO A 49 -9.49 18.33 13.47
N PRO A 50 -8.93 17.75 14.54
CA PRO A 50 -7.91 18.41 15.36
C PRO A 50 -6.50 18.41 14.74
N PHE A 51 -6.35 17.95 13.49
CA PHE A 51 -5.05 17.80 12.80
C PHE A 51 -5.18 18.09 11.30
N ALA A 52 -4.06 18.35 10.63
CA ALA A 52 -4.02 18.49 9.17
C ALA A 52 -4.20 17.11 8.51
N ARG A 53 -5.08 17.01 7.51
CA ARG A 53 -5.40 15.71 6.86
C ARG A 53 -4.16 14.99 6.33
N GLU A 54 -3.22 15.73 5.75
CA GLU A 54 -1.96 15.20 5.21
C GLU A 54 -1.11 14.50 6.28
N GLU A 55 -0.99 15.08 7.48
CA GLU A 55 -0.28 14.46 8.61
C GLU A 55 -0.99 13.18 9.08
N GLY A 56 -2.33 13.19 9.09
CA GLY A 56 -3.14 12.02 9.43
C GLY A 56 -2.98 10.88 8.43
N GLU A 57 -2.90 11.18 7.13
CA GLU A 57 -2.73 10.18 6.08
C GLU A 57 -1.37 9.46 6.18
N ASP A 58 -0.30 10.18 6.47
CA ASP A 58 1.02 9.59 6.74
C ASP A 58 0.99 8.62 7.93
N GLU A 59 0.34 9.00 9.04
CA GLU A 59 0.18 8.12 10.21
C GLU A 59 -0.62 6.85 9.87
N ILE A 60 -1.72 7.01 9.12
CA ILE A 60 -2.57 5.90 8.65
C ILE A 60 -1.78 4.95 7.76
N CYS A 61 -1.02 5.48 6.80
CA CYS A 61 -0.19 4.69 5.89
C CYS A 61 0.88 3.92 6.65
N GLU A 62 1.51 4.55 7.65
CA GLU A 62 2.50 3.89 8.49
C GLU A 62 1.91 2.71 9.26
N VAL A 63 0.76 2.91 9.92
CA VAL A 63 0.05 1.85 10.65
C VAL A 63 -0.29 0.69 9.70
N LEU A 64 -0.74 1.01 8.49
CA LEU A 64 -1.06 0.00 7.48
C LEU A 64 0.16 -0.82 7.07
N ILE A 65 1.28 -0.17 6.75
CA ILE A 65 2.52 -0.87 6.34
C ILE A 65 3.01 -1.78 7.47
N ARG A 66 2.96 -1.30 8.72
CA ARG A 66 3.35 -2.11 9.88
C ARG A 66 2.41 -3.29 10.09
N ARG A 67 1.10 -3.08 9.96
CA ARG A 67 0.10 -4.14 10.06
C ARG A 67 0.27 -5.18 8.96
N PHE A 68 0.44 -4.72 7.71
CA PHE A 68 0.76 -5.58 6.58
C PHE A 68 2.01 -6.42 6.85
N ALA A 69 3.08 -5.80 7.37
CA ALA A 69 4.31 -6.53 7.69
C ALA A 69 4.12 -7.61 8.78
N GLN A 70 3.17 -7.41 9.69
CA GLN A 70 2.81 -8.39 10.73
C GLN A 70 1.92 -9.52 10.17
N ASP A 71 0.87 -9.17 9.43
CA ASP A 71 -0.14 -10.11 8.92
C ASP A 71 0.41 -10.98 7.79
N SER A 72 1.24 -10.39 6.93
CA SER A 72 1.84 -11.04 5.78
C SER A 72 2.99 -11.97 6.16
N SER A 73 3.02 -12.52 7.38
CA SER A 73 4.00 -13.50 7.81
C SER A 73 4.08 -14.73 6.88
N SER A 74 3.05 -15.04 6.09
CA SER A 74 3.09 -16.06 5.04
C SER A 74 3.60 -15.56 3.68
N ALA A 75 3.27 -14.34 3.28
CA ALA A 75 3.67 -13.77 1.99
C ALA A 75 5.04 -13.07 2.01
N LEU A 76 5.51 -12.67 3.19
CA LEU A 76 6.85 -12.17 3.47
C LEU A 76 7.81 -13.29 3.87
N LYS A 77 7.34 -14.54 4.03
CA LYS A 77 8.22 -15.69 4.34
C LYS A 77 9.30 -15.90 3.28
N SER A 78 9.01 -15.61 2.02
CA SER A 78 9.96 -15.67 0.91
C SER A 78 10.71 -14.35 0.63
N ALA A 79 10.20 -13.23 1.14
CA ALA A 79 10.83 -11.91 1.02
C ALA A 79 10.86 -11.19 2.38
N PRO A 80 11.67 -11.66 3.34
CA PRO A 80 11.61 -11.17 4.71
C PRO A 80 12.09 -9.72 4.79
N GLY A 81 11.13 -8.80 4.98
CA GLY A 81 11.39 -7.45 5.46
C GLY A 81 11.74 -6.42 4.40
N LEU A 82 11.51 -6.66 3.10
CA LEU A 82 11.63 -5.61 2.07
C LEU A 82 10.26 -5.27 1.46
N ILE A 83 9.81 -4.04 1.70
CA ILE A 83 8.57 -3.51 1.14
C ILE A 83 8.90 -2.28 0.30
N PHE A 84 8.46 -2.28 -0.95
CA PHE A 84 8.39 -1.11 -1.81
C PHE A 84 7.02 -0.46 -1.64
N VAL A 85 6.97 0.83 -1.31
CA VAL A 85 5.71 1.54 -1.04
C VAL A 85 5.49 2.62 -2.08
N GLY A 86 4.30 2.63 -2.66
CA GLY A 86 3.76 3.75 -3.44
C GLY A 86 2.54 4.34 -2.75
N LEU A 87 2.41 5.65 -2.77
CA LEU A 87 1.25 6.37 -2.25
C LEU A 87 0.40 6.90 -3.40
N THR A 88 -0.91 6.95 -3.17
CA THR A 88 -1.95 7.46 -4.08
C THR A 88 -2.11 6.65 -5.38
N GLN A 89 -3.18 6.95 -6.13
CA GLN A 89 -3.39 6.41 -7.48
C GLN A 89 -2.24 6.70 -8.45
N SER A 90 -1.46 7.77 -8.20
CA SER A 90 -0.30 8.12 -9.03
C SER A 90 0.93 7.25 -8.77
N ARG A 91 0.89 6.36 -7.76
CA ARG A 91 2.03 5.56 -7.30
C ARG A 91 3.25 6.44 -7.00
N SER A 92 3.01 7.63 -6.46
CA SER A 92 4.08 8.54 -6.09
C SER A 92 4.90 7.91 -4.97
N ASP A 93 6.21 8.13 -5.03
CA ASP A 93 7.09 7.70 -3.96
C ASP A 93 6.77 8.48 -2.67
N PRO A 94 6.78 7.82 -1.50
CA PRO A 94 6.68 8.50 -0.22
C PRO A 94 7.82 9.52 -0.04
N THR A 95 7.55 10.55 0.76
CA THR A 95 8.59 11.53 1.10
C THR A 95 9.74 10.90 1.89
N ALA A 96 10.94 11.49 1.83
CA ALA A 96 12.07 11.04 2.64
C ALA A 96 11.77 11.13 4.15
N THR A 97 10.97 12.10 4.58
CA THR A 97 10.53 12.24 5.98
C THR A 97 9.66 11.08 6.42
N PHE A 98 8.73 10.63 5.58
CA PHE A 98 7.93 9.44 5.82
C PHE A 98 8.80 8.17 5.94
N LEU A 99 9.70 7.96 4.98
CA LEU A 99 10.57 6.77 4.96
C LEU A 99 11.50 6.68 6.17
N LYS A 100 11.95 7.82 6.73
CA LYS A 100 12.75 7.86 7.95
C LYS A 100 12.07 7.21 9.16
N ARG A 101 10.73 7.17 9.20
CA ARG A 101 9.96 6.52 10.29
C ARG A 101 10.13 5.00 10.34
N PHE A 102 10.63 4.42 9.25
CA PHE A 102 10.98 3.00 9.14
C PHE A 102 12.49 2.74 9.30
N GLY A 103 13.30 3.80 9.45
CA GLY A 103 14.74 3.68 9.67
C GLY A 103 15.06 2.94 10.97
N GLY A 104 16.06 2.04 10.92
CA GLY A 104 16.57 1.34 12.11
C GLY A 104 15.74 0.14 12.59
N GLY A 105 14.65 -0.22 11.90
CA GLY A 105 13.86 -1.40 12.19
C GLY A 105 14.28 -2.65 11.41
N LYS A 106 13.67 -3.81 11.75
CA LYS A 106 13.77 -5.04 10.95
C LYS A 106 13.04 -4.94 9.59
N LEU A 107 12.12 -3.99 9.47
CA LEU A 107 11.34 -3.74 8.27
C LEU A 107 12.04 -2.66 7.44
N ARG A 108 12.52 -3.03 6.25
CA ARG A 108 13.09 -2.10 5.26
C ARG A 108 11.99 -1.65 4.31
N VAL A 109 11.64 -0.38 4.38
CA VAL A 109 10.67 0.26 3.48
C VAL A 109 11.42 1.15 2.50
N LEU A 110 11.20 0.92 1.21
CA LEU A 110 11.78 1.69 0.10
C LEU A 110 10.69 2.31 -0.76
N PRO A 111 11.01 3.35 -1.55
CA PRO A 111 10.09 3.88 -2.55
C PRO A 111 9.70 2.82 -3.60
N ALA A 112 8.50 2.94 -4.16
CA ALA A 112 8.03 2.07 -5.25
C ALA A 112 8.98 2.09 -6.45
N SER A 113 9.57 3.25 -6.76
CA SER A 113 10.51 3.42 -7.87
C SER A 113 11.80 2.60 -7.75
N PHE A 114 12.13 2.11 -6.55
CA PHE A 114 13.30 1.26 -6.32
C PHE A 114 13.01 -0.21 -6.64
N GLY A 115 11.73 -0.57 -6.75
CA GLY A 115 11.27 -1.86 -7.22
C GLY A 115 11.20 -1.90 -8.74
N THR A 116 11.34 -3.09 -9.31
CA THR A 116 10.94 -3.38 -10.68
C THR A 116 10.19 -4.70 -10.73
N TYR A 117 9.28 -4.82 -11.69
CA TYR A 117 8.62 -6.08 -11.97
C TYR A 117 9.52 -6.96 -12.85
N SER A 118 9.70 -8.21 -12.47
CA SER A 118 10.34 -9.28 -13.24
C SER A 118 9.34 -10.43 -13.37
N PRO A 119 9.06 -10.95 -14.57
CA PRO A 119 8.17 -12.09 -14.76
C PRO A 119 8.58 -13.35 -13.96
N GLU A 120 9.88 -13.53 -13.70
CA GLU A 120 10.44 -14.70 -13.00
C GLU A 120 10.49 -14.52 -11.48
N HIS A 121 10.53 -13.27 -10.99
CA HIS A 121 10.81 -12.95 -9.59
C HIS A 121 9.82 -11.96 -8.98
N MET A 122 8.76 -11.63 -9.71
CA MET A 122 7.72 -10.65 -9.37
C MET A 122 8.32 -9.27 -9.05
N VAL A 123 8.49 -8.89 -7.79
CA VAL A 123 8.99 -7.56 -7.42
C VAL A 123 10.40 -7.67 -6.82
N VAL A 124 11.37 -7.01 -7.45
CA VAL A 124 12.78 -7.03 -7.02
C VAL A 124 13.37 -5.63 -6.89
N GLU A 125 14.31 -5.46 -5.96
CA GLU A 125 15.12 -4.24 -5.80
C GLU A 125 16.04 -4.09 -7.02
N GLN A 126 15.94 -2.98 -7.75
CA GLN A 126 16.71 -2.75 -8.97
C GLN A 126 18.23 -2.85 -8.77
N GLN A 127 18.73 -2.43 -7.61
CA GLN A 127 20.18 -2.39 -7.33
C GLN A 127 20.76 -3.75 -6.93
N THR A 128 20.02 -4.54 -6.17
CA THR A 128 20.57 -5.75 -5.54
C THR A 128 19.87 -7.03 -5.99
N GLY A 129 18.79 -6.95 -6.77
CA GLY A 129 17.96 -8.09 -7.17
C GLY A 129 17.21 -8.75 -6.02
N LYS A 130 17.16 -8.13 -4.82
CA LYS A 130 16.50 -8.72 -3.66
C LYS A 130 14.99 -8.70 -3.87
N ARG A 131 14.34 -9.84 -3.62
CA ARG A 131 12.89 -9.95 -3.68
C ARG A 131 12.24 -9.11 -2.57
N GLY A 132 11.10 -8.52 -2.90
CA GLY A 132 10.30 -7.74 -1.97
C GLY A 132 8.83 -7.79 -2.35
N VAL A 133 8.05 -6.98 -1.66
CA VAL A 133 6.62 -6.79 -1.94
C VAL A 133 6.38 -5.35 -2.37
N LEU A 134 5.60 -5.14 -3.43
CA LEU A 134 5.10 -3.80 -3.75
C LEU A 134 3.75 -3.61 -3.06
N LEU A 135 3.65 -2.64 -2.15
CA LEU A 135 2.41 -2.19 -1.53
C LEU A 135 2.06 -0.81 -2.07
N VAL A 136 0.89 -0.68 -2.68
CA VAL A 136 0.36 0.58 -3.21
C VAL A 136 -0.83 0.99 -2.36
N ILE A 137 -0.72 2.10 -1.64
CA ILE A 137 -1.83 2.69 -0.91
C ILE A 137 -2.55 3.63 -1.86
N GLU A 138 -3.72 3.24 -2.34
CA GLU A 138 -4.39 3.91 -3.46
C GLU A 138 -5.19 5.11 -2.99
N ARG A 139 -5.89 4.97 -1.86
CA ARG A 139 -6.85 5.97 -1.38
C ARG A 139 -7.07 5.85 0.13
N VAL A 140 -7.17 6.99 0.79
CA VAL A 140 -7.64 7.13 2.18
C VAL A 140 -8.98 7.84 2.16
N ASP A 141 -10.05 7.11 2.44
CA ASP A 141 -11.41 7.63 2.57
C ASP A 141 -11.70 7.98 4.02
N TRP A 142 -11.71 9.28 4.31
CA TRP A 142 -12.11 9.84 5.59
C TRP A 142 -13.62 9.66 5.79
N LEU A 143 -14.02 8.81 6.75
CA LEU A 143 -15.41 8.61 7.13
C LEU A 143 -15.83 9.62 8.22
N ASP A 144 -14.95 9.83 9.20
CA ASP A 144 -14.95 10.95 10.15
C ASP A 144 -13.50 11.22 10.64
N TYR A 145 -13.28 11.95 11.75
CA TYR A 145 -11.91 12.24 12.24
C TYR A 145 -11.18 11.07 12.86
N ASP A 146 -11.93 10.08 13.32
CA ASP A 146 -11.40 8.92 14.02
C ASP A 146 -11.62 7.65 13.21
N HIS A 147 -12.22 7.70 12.02
CA HIS A 147 -12.51 6.54 11.18
C HIS A 147 -12.14 6.82 9.73
N VAL A 148 -11.32 5.93 9.18
CA VAL A 148 -10.97 5.95 7.77
C VAL A 148 -11.12 4.56 7.18
N ARG A 149 -11.29 4.53 5.86
CA ARG A 149 -11.17 3.33 5.04
C ARG A 149 -10.01 3.52 4.09
N VAL A 150 -9.09 2.57 4.06
CA VAL A 150 -7.93 2.63 3.16
C VAL A 150 -8.03 1.54 2.12
N SER A 151 -7.94 1.93 0.84
CA SER A 151 -7.76 1.00 -0.28
C SER A 151 -6.29 0.82 -0.55
N CYS A 152 -5.83 -0.42 -0.64
CA CYS A 152 -4.48 -0.72 -1.07
C CYS A 152 -4.42 -1.99 -1.89
N THR A 153 -3.48 -2.03 -2.83
CA THR A 153 -3.14 -3.21 -3.60
C THR A 153 -1.73 -3.64 -3.27
N TRP A 154 -1.49 -4.94 -3.10
CA TRP A 154 -0.12 -5.45 -3.01
C TRP A 154 0.18 -6.55 -4.02
N PHE A 155 1.46 -6.64 -4.37
CA PHE A 155 2.01 -7.58 -5.34
C PHE A 155 3.19 -8.31 -4.70
N ALA A 156 3.12 -9.63 -4.64
CA ALA A 156 4.17 -10.52 -4.16
C ALA A 156 4.25 -11.79 -5.02
N GLU A 157 5.10 -12.74 -4.61
CA GLU A 157 5.26 -14.02 -5.28
C GLU A 157 3.90 -14.66 -5.60
N GLU A 158 3.67 -14.91 -6.88
CA GLU A 158 2.47 -15.55 -7.45
C GLU A 158 1.14 -14.77 -7.29
N SER A 159 1.13 -13.60 -6.62
CA SER A 159 -0.09 -12.82 -6.46
C SER A 159 -0.31 -11.83 -7.60
N LYS A 160 -1.42 -12.01 -8.32
CA LYS A 160 -2.03 -10.92 -9.11
C LYS A 160 -2.60 -9.93 -8.11
N GLY A 161 -2.26 -8.65 -8.24
CA GLY A 161 -2.56 -7.57 -7.29
C GLY A 161 -3.81 -7.80 -6.45
N LEU A 162 -3.61 -7.99 -5.14
CA LEU A 162 -4.69 -8.24 -4.21
C LEU A 162 -5.11 -6.92 -3.56
N GLU A 163 -6.38 -6.57 -3.70
CA GLU A 163 -6.97 -5.34 -3.16
C GLU A 163 -7.51 -5.58 -1.73
N PHE A 164 -7.22 -4.67 -0.82
CA PHE A 164 -7.66 -4.71 0.58
C PHE A 164 -8.30 -3.41 0.98
N LEU A 165 -9.34 -3.53 1.80
CA LEU A 165 -9.99 -2.41 2.46
C LEU A 165 -9.77 -2.54 3.96
N TYR A 166 -8.94 -1.66 4.52
CA TYR A 166 -8.67 -1.62 5.95
C TYR A 166 -9.52 -0.54 6.63
N PRO A 167 -10.43 -0.91 7.55
CA PRO A 167 -11.00 0.04 8.47
C PRO A 167 -9.96 0.41 9.53
N LEU A 168 -9.66 1.69 9.68
CA LEU A 168 -8.86 2.16 10.80
C LEU A 168 -9.69 3.03 11.73
N THR A 169 -9.37 2.95 13.02
CA THR A 169 -9.96 3.78 14.05
C THR A 169 -8.88 4.46 14.88
N ARG A 170 -9.08 5.76 15.19
CA ARG A 170 -8.24 6.52 16.10
C ARG A 170 -8.78 6.40 17.53
N LYS A 171 -7.95 5.89 18.44
CA LYS A 171 -8.26 5.81 19.88
C LYS A 171 -7.11 6.43 20.66
N SER A 172 -7.41 7.30 21.62
CA SER A 172 -6.40 7.99 22.44
C SER A 172 -5.30 8.68 21.61
N GLY A 173 -5.66 9.25 20.47
CA GLY A 173 -4.73 9.94 19.58
C GLY A 173 -3.94 9.04 18.63
N GLN A 174 -4.11 7.71 18.66
CA GLN A 174 -3.36 6.77 17.81
C GLN A 174 -4.28 6.01 16.84
N TRP A 175 -3.85 5.88 15.59
CA TRP A 175 -4.54 5.07 14.58
C TRP A 175 -4.24 3.58 14.77
N SER A 176 -5.25 2.74 14.55
CA SER A 176 -5.13 1.28 14.58
C SER A 176 -6.04 0.65 13.54
N VAL A 177 -5.60 -0.45 12.93
CA VAL A 177 -6.48 -1.31 12.11
C VAL A 177 -7.45 -2.04 13.03
N ARG A 178 -8.74 -2.03 12.67
CA ARG A 178 -9.82 -2.67 13.45
C ARG A 178 -9.98 -4.15 13.15
#